data_AF-A0A2V6JDJ7-F1
#
_entry.id   AF-A0A2V6JDJ7-F1
#
_cell.length_a   1.000
_cell.length_b   1.000
_cell.length_c   1.000
_cell.angle_alpha   90.00
_cell.angle_beta   90.00
_cell.angle_gamma   90.00
#
_symmetry.space_group_name_H-M   'P 1'
#
loop_
_entity.id
_entity.type
_entity.pdbx_description
1 polymer ?
#
loop_
_entity_poly.entity_id
_entity_poly.type
_entity_poly.pdbx_seq_one_letter_code
_entity_poly.pdbx_strand_id
1 'polypeptide(L)' 'MDFASSLITSLRNVKKIVVLTGAGISAESGLATFRDAQTGLWSKFKPEELATAEAFRRNPKLVQEW' A
#
# COMPACT_ATOMS: atom_id res chain seq x y z
N MET A 1 -21.40 -4.75 9.51
CA MET A 1 -20.87 -3.95 8.39
C MET A 1 -21.95 -3.97 7.34
N ASP A 2 -22.57 -2.82 7.09
CA ASP A 2 -23.71 -2.73 6.17
C ASP A 2 -23.20 -2.28 4.80
N PHE A 3 -23.38 -3.13 3.80
CA PHE A 3 -23.06 -2.82 2.41
C PHE A 3 -24.33 -2.37 1.68
N ALA A 4 -24.18 -1.41 0.77
CA ALA A 4 -25.29 -0.96 -0.07
C ALA A 4 -25.87 -2.13 -0.88
N SER A 5 -27.20 -2.32 -0.86
CA SER A 5 -27.86 -3.41 -1.59
C SER A 5 -27.57 -3.41 -3.09
N SER A 6 -27.35 -2.23 -3.68
CA SER A 6 -26.94 -2.08 -5.08
C SER A 6 -25.56 -2.69 -5.37
N LEU A 7 -24.60 -2.59 -4.44
CA LEU A 7 -23.28 -3.21 -4.55
C LEU A 7 -23.40 -4.73 -4.57
N ILE A 8 -24.16 -5.29 -3.62
CA ILE A 8 -24.36 -6.75 -3.52
C ILE A 8 -25.02 -7.30 -4.78
N THR A 9 -26.07 -6.63 -5.27
CA THR A 9 -26.74 -7.02 -6.53
C THR A 9 -25.80 -6.96 -7.72
N SER A 10 -24.95 -5.93 -7.80
CA SER A 10 -23.96 -5.81 -8.89
C SER A 10 -22.93 -6.94 -8.82
N LEU A 11 -22.36 -7.22 -7.64
CA LEU A 11 -21.37 -8.27 -7.43
C LEU A 11 -21.91 -9.69 -7.71
N ARG A 12 -23.22 -9.92 -7.51
CA ARG A 12 -23.85 -11.21 -7.85
C ARG A 12 -24.02 -11.45 -9.35
N ASN A 13 -24.10 -10.40 -10.16
CA ASN A 13 -24.44 -10.50 -11.58
C ASN A 13 -23.23 -10.33 -12.53
N VAL A 14 -22.09 -9.89 -12.01
CA VAL A 14 -20.86 -9.73 -12.81
C VAL A 14 -20.24 -11.09 -13.13
N LYS A 15 -19.80 -11.26 -14.39
CA LYS A 15 -19.13 -12.49 -14.84
C LYS A 15 -17.62 -12.51 -14.56
N LYS A 16 -17.02 -11.33 -14.34
CA LYS A 16 -15.59 -11.13 -14.08
C LYS A 16 -15.43 -9.94 -13.14
N ILE A 17 -14.56 -10.08 -12.15
CA ILE A 17 -14.25 -9.04 -11.15
C ILE A 17 -12.75 -8.81 -11.17
N VAL A 18 -12.36 -7.55 -11.09
CA VAL A 18 -10.98 -7.13 -10.83
C VAL A 18 -10.99 -6.29 -9.57
N VAL A 19 -10.08 -6.60 -8.65
CA VAL A 19 -9.89 -5.82 -7.42
C VAL A 19 -8.53 -5.16 -7.52
N LEU A 20 -8.52 -3.82 -7.52
CA LEU A 20 -7.29 -3.05 -7.38
C LEU A 20 -7.01 -2.85 -5.90
N THR A 21 -5.85 -3.31 -5.44
CA THR A 21 -5.44 -3.18 -4.05
C THR A 21 -4.20 -2.27 -3.96
N GLY A 22 -3.98 -1.73 -2.77
CA GLY A 22 -2.76 -1.00 -2.42
C GLY A 22 -2.31 -1.38 -1.00
N ALA A 23 -1.29 -0.72 -0.47
CA ALA A 23 -0.71 -1.04 0.84
C ALA A 23 -1.75 -1.07 1.99
N GLY A 24 -2.86 -0.33 1.87
CA GLY A 24 -3.93 -0.32 2.87
C GLY A 24 -4.55 -1.69 3.14
N ILE A 25 -4.60 -2.60 2.16
CA ILE A 25 -5.15 -3.97 2.39
C ILE A 25 -4.33 -4.76 3.41
N SER A 26 -3.07 -4.40 3.61
CA SER A 26 -2.15 -5.08 4.52
C SER A 26 -2.03 -4.40 5.89
N ALA A 27 -2.67 -3.24 6.10
CA ALA A 27 -2.58 -2.49 7.34
C ALA A 27 -3.06 -3.32 8.55
N GLU A 28 -4.19 -4.01 8.39
CA GLU A 28 -4.77 -4.87 9.43
C GLU A 28 -3.96 -6.16 9.68
N SER A 29 -3.03 -6.49 8.79
CA SER A 29 -2.06 -7.58 8.97
C SER A 29 -0.77 -7.14 9.67
N GLY A 30 -0.70 -5.88 10.14
CA GLY A 30 0.45 -5.33 10.86
C GLY A 30 1.54 -4.73 9.97
N LEU A 31 1.33 -4.65 8.65
CA LEU A 31 2.26 -3.95 7.76
C LEU A 31 1.96 -2.45 7.74
N ALA A 32 2.97 -1.63 8.01
CA ALA A 32 2.83 -0.17 7.91
C ALA A 32 2.51 0.24 6.47
N THR A 33 1.58 1.18 6.30
CA THR A 33 1.34 1.78 4.99
C THR A 33 2.36 2.90 4.72
N PHE A 34 2.42 3.36 3.48
CA PHE A 34 3.38 4.39 3.10
C PHE A 34 3.01 5.79 3.60
N ARG A 35 1.72 6.15 3.55
CA ARG A 35 1.23 7.53 3.65
C ARG A 35 0.34 7.81 4.85
N ASP A 36 0.16 6.83 5.74
CA ASP A 36 -0.60 7.08 6.96
C ASP A 36 0.01 8.25 7.75
N ALA A 37 -0.85 9.14 8.26
CA ALA A 37 -0.41 10.41 8.84
C ALA A 37 0.37 10.22 10.15
N GLN A 38 0.08 9.17 10.92
CA GLN A 38 0.68 8.95 12.24
C GLN A 38 1.75 7.86 12.20
N THR A 39 1.57 6.86 11.34
CA THR A 39 2.38 5.63 11.32
C THR A 39 3.04 5.34 9.98
N GLY A 40 2.78 6.17 8.97
CA GLY A 40 3.24 5.94 7.61
C GLY A 40 4.76 5.94 7.48
N LEU A 41 5.29 5.07 6.62
CA LEU A 41 6.75 4.98 6.41
C LEU A 41 7.37 6.32 5.97
N TRP A 42 6.65 7.12 5.21
CA TRP A 42 7.14 8.42 4.74
C TRP A 42 7.13 9.55 5.77
N SER A 43 6.54 9.33 6.95
CA SER A 43 6.75 10.27 8.07
C SER A 43 8.08 10.03 8.80
N LYS A 44 8.66 8.83 8.64
CA LYS A 44 9.91 8.41 9.30
C LYS A 44 11.12 8.45 8.36
N PHE A 45 10.89 8.21 7.08
CA PHE A 45 11.94 8.09 6.08
C PHE A 45 11.66 8.95 4.85
N LYS A 46 12.73 9.41 4.18
CA LYS A 46 12.60 10.14 2.91
C LYS A 46 12.57 9.14 1.75
N PRO A 47 11.46 9.05 1.00
CA PRO A 47 11.35 8.11 -0.13
C PRO A 47 12.46 8.28 -1.17
N GLU A 48 12.93 9.50 -1.40
CA GLU A 48 13.95 9.83 -2.40
C GLU A 48 15.31 9.22 -2.05
N GLU A 49 15.55 8.93 -0.77
CA GLU A 49 16.77 8.32 -0.26
C GLU A 49 16.72 6.79 -0.27
N LEU A 50 15.55 6.19 -0.54
CA LEU A 50 15.32 4.75 -0.36
C LEU A 50 14.72 4.06 -1.60
N ALA A 51 13.70 4.66 -2.21
CA ALA A 51 12.87 4.03 -3.23
C ALA A 51 13.17 4.54 -4.66
N THR A 52 14.43 4.86 -4.95
CA THR A 52 14.86 5.29 -6.29
C THR A 52 16.06 4.49 -6.78
N ALA A 53 16.16 4.30 -8.10
CA ALA A 53 17.31 3.62 -8.69
C ALA A 53 18.63 4.36 -8.40
N GLU A 54 18.59 5.68 -8.27
CA GLU A 54 19.75 6.50 -7.91
C GLU A 54 20.16 6.31 -6.45
N ALA A 55 19.21 6.29 -5.52
CA ALA A 55 19.46 5.97 -4.12
C ALA A 55 20.12 4.60 -3.95
N PHE A 56 19.60 3.59 -4.65
CA PHE A 56 20.18 2.25 -4.63
C PHE A 56 21.61 2.22 -5.18
N ARG A 57 21.89 2.91 -6.29
CA ARG A 57 23.26 3.02 -6.83
C ARG A 57 24.20 3.74 -5.87
N ARG A 58 23.70 4.76 -5.15
CA ARG A 58 24.49 5.55 -4.20
C ARG A 58 24.82 4.77 -2.93
N ASN A 59 23.86 4.04 -2.37
CA ASN A 59 24.05 3.25 -1.16
C ASN A 59 23.10 2.03 -1.13
N PRO A 60 23.49 0.90 -1.77
CA PRO A 60 22.61 -0.26 -1.87
C PRO A 60 22.39 -0.94 -0.51
N LYS A 61 23.35 -0.84 0.41
CA LYS A 61 23.25 -1.39 1.76
C LYS A 61 22.11 -0.72 2.54
N LEU A 62 22.07 0.61 2.54
CA LEU A 62 21.00 1.37 3.19
C LEU A 62 19.62 0.99 2.64
N VAL A 63 19.48 0.86 1.32
CA VAL A 63 18.19 0.53 0.70
C VAL A 63 17.74 -0.91 1.03
N GLN A 64 18.67 -1.85 1.18
CA GLN A 64 18.36 -3.26 1.48
C GLN A 64 18.08 -3.53 2.96
N GLU A 65 18.73 -2.78 3.86
CA GLU A 65 18.61 -2.99 5.32
C GLU A 65 17.48 -2.18 5.95
N TRP A 66 16.89 -1.26 5.20
CA TRP A 66 15.74 -0.45 5.63
C TRP A 66 14.46 -1.26 5.79
#